data_AF-A0A9P6YKA6-F1
#
_entry.id   AF-A0A9P6YKA6-F1
#
_cell.length_a   1.000
_cell.length_b   1.000
_cell.length_c   1.000
_cell.angle_alpha   90.00
_cell.angle_beta   90.00
_cell.angle_gamma   90.00
#
_symmetry.space_group_name_H-M   'P 1'
#
loop_
_entity.id
_entity.type
_entity.pdbx_description
1 polymer ?
#
loop_
_entity_poly.entity_id
_entity_poly.type
_entity_poly.pdbx_seq_one_letter_code
_entity_poly.pdbx_strand_id
1 'polypeptide(L)'
;MADFGYDIADYRDVDPLFGSLDDFDRLLAKAQGLGLKVMIDQVLSHTSIEHAWVRESRQDRSNPKADWYVWAAPREDGTPPNNWLSLFGGGAWQWEPRREQYYLHNFLVDQPDLNFHHPDVQQATLDNVRFWLDRGVDGFRLDAINFCFHDAQLRDNPPKPADKRVGRGFSPDNPYAYQYHYYNNTQPENLPFLERLRALLDAYPGALRAAGGRLQRGLHPRHGLAPGSGDDRRLAVLGGFESRRGTGGQPLGRPSGRPAPGADAGGDAVLAAWLGLPVPGRGAGPGRGRGAVRGPAGPLRHHLLAELQGP
;
A
#
# COMPACT_ATOMS: atom_id res chain seq x y z
N MET A 1 4.98 15.19 -15.60
CA MET A 1 5.77 14.53 -14.54
C MET A 1 5.93 15.50 -13.37
N ALA A 2 4.83 15.67 -12.63
CA ALA A 2 4.73 16.48 -11.41
C ALA A 2 5.11 15.68 -10.15
N ASP A 3 4.94 14.35 -10.16
CA ASP A 3 5.29 13.44 -9.05
C ASP A 3 6.26 12.33 -9.52
N PHE A 4 7.25 12.72 -10.34
CA PHE A 4 8.35 11.85 -10.77
C PHE A 4 7.93 10.46 -11.32
N GLY A 5 6.77 10.38 -11.98
CA GLY A 5 6.25 9.17 -12.62
C GLY A 5 5.01 8.57 -11.94
N TYR A 6 4.58 9.10 -10.80
CA TYR A 6 3.31 8.71 -10.16
C TYR A 6 2.09 9.46 -10.72
N ASP A 7 2.30 10.54 -11.47
CA ASP A 7 1.28 11.20 -12.29
C ASP A 7 1.24 10.60 -13.71
N ILE A 8 0.59 9.45 -13.88
CA ILE A 8 0.58 8.71 -15.16
C ILE A 8 -0.37 9.35 -16.19
N ALA A 9 0.16 9.74 -17.36
CA ALA A 9 -0.62 10.30 -18.47
C ALA A 9 -1.02 9.26 -19.54
N ASP A 10 -0.28 8.15 -19.65
CA ASP A 10 -0.64 6.97 -20.42
C ASP A 10 -0.17 5.71 -19.67
N TYR A 11 -1.11 4.81 -19.34
CA TYR A 11 -0.81 3.59 -18.60
C TYR A 11 -0.09 2.51 -19.42
N ARG A 12 -0.10 2.60 -20.74
CA ARG A 12 0.32 1.51 -21.65
C ARG A 12 1.54 1.85 -22.49
N ASP A 13 2.22 2.95 -22.17
CA ASP A 13 3.43 3.36 -22.86
C ASP A 13 4.55 3.70 -21.87
N VAL A 14 5.77 3.78 -22.37
CA VAL A 14 6.95 4.22 -21.63
C VAL A 14 7.17 5.69 -21.96
N ASP A 15 7.35 6.53 -20.93
CA ASP A 15 7.67 7.94 -21.16
C ASP A 15 8.98 8.07 -21.96
N PRO A 16 9.05 8.93 -23.00
CA PRO A 16 10.25 9.11 -23.82
C PRO A 16 11.51 9.47 -23.04
N LEU A 17 11.38 10.03 -21.83
CA LEU A 17 12.51 10.29 -20.94
C LEU A 17 13.21 8.99 -20.49
N PHE A 18 12.48 7.89 -20.38
CA PHE A 18 12.98 6.58 -19.94
C PHE A 18 13.25 5.61 -21.10
N GLY A 19 12.78 5.92 -22.31
CA GLY A 19 13.01 5.13 -23.52
C GLY A 19 11.70 4.82 -24.24
N SER A 20 11.57 3.59 -24.73
CA SER A 20 10.43 3.09 -25.48
C SER A 20 9.94 1.74 -24.93
N LEU A 21 8.76 1.28 -25.38
CA LEU A 21 8.29 -0.07 -25.09
C LEU A 21 9.27 -1.15 -25.56
N ASP A 22 9.95 -0.96 -26.69
CA ASP A 22 10.99 -1.89 -27.16
C ASP A 22 12.17 -1.96 -26.19
N ASP A 23 12.55 -0.82 -25.59
CA ASP A 23 13.61 -0.80 -24.58
C ASP A 23 13.19 -1.56 -23.31
N PHE A 24 11.92 -1.44 -22.91
CA PHE A 24 11.34 -2.20 -21.80
C PHE A 24 11.32 -3.71 -22.10
N ASP A 25 10.87 -4.11 -23.29
CA ASP A 25 10.83 -5.52 -23.69
C ASP A 25 12.23 -6.14 -23.71
N ARG A 26 13.26 -5.39 -24.15
CA ARG A 26 14.67 -5.82 -24.06
C ARG A 26 15.15 -5.94 -22.62
N LEU A 27 14.77 -5.02 -21.72
CA LEU A 27 15.09 -5.09 -20.30
C LEU A 27 14.48 -6.36 -19.68
N LEU A 28 13.20 -6.60 -19.95
CA LEU A 28 12.46 -7.74 -19.44
C LEU A 28 13.10 -9.05 -19.89
N ALA A 29 13.34 -9.21 -21.19
CA ALA A 29 13.97 -10.40 -21.75
C ALA A 29 15.37 -10.66 -21.17
N LYS A 30 16.19 -9.60 -21.01
CA LYS A 30 17.52 -9.71 -20.42
C LYS A 30 17.47 -10.12 -18.94
N ALA A 31 16.58 -9.51 -18.15
CA ALA A 31 16.42 -9.84 -16.75
C ALA A 31 15.97 -11.31 -16.57
N GLN A 32 14.98 -11.74 -17.34
CA GLN A 32 14.47 -13.12 -17.31
C GLN A 32 15.51 -14.13 -17.79
N GLY A 33 16.30 -13.81 -18.82
CA GLY A 33 17.43 -14.63 -19.25
C GLY A 33 18.52 -14.81 -18.19
N LEU A 34 18.59 -13.90 -17.20
CA LEU A 34 19.45 -13.99 -16.02
C LEU A 34 18.77 -14.64 -14.81
N GLY A 35 17.54 -15.16 -14.97
CA GLY A 35 16.76 -15.75 -13.88
C GLY A 35 16.17 -14.74 -12.90
N LEU A 36 16.14 -13.45 -13.24
CA LEU A 36 15.52 -12.41 -12.42
C LEU A 36 14.04 -12.28 -12.73
N LYS A 37 13.27 -11.91 -11.70
CA LYS A 37 11.85 -11.56 -11.80
C LYS A 37 11.70 -10.05 -11.89
N VAL A 38 10.86 -9.57 -12.80
CA VAL A 38 10.63 -8.14 -13.02
C VAL A 38 9.24 -7.76 -12.55
N MET A 39 9.17 -6.94 -11.51
CA MET A 39 7.94 -6.31 -11.07
C MET A 39 7.98 -4.83 -11.45
N ILE A 40 6.84 -4.27 -11.85
CA ILE A 40 6.68 -2.84 -12.14
C ILE A 40 5.69 -2.18 -11.20
N ASP A 41 5.76 -0.85 -11.10
CA ASP A 41 4.76 -0.10 -10.34
C ASP A 41 3.44 0.00 -11.12
N GLN A 42 2.33 0.06 -10.39
CA GLN A 42 0.99 0.29 -10.94
C GLN A 42 0.28 1.32 -10.07
N VAL A 43 0.05 2.50 -10.64
CA VAL A 43 -0.60 3.63 -9.97
C VAL A 43 -2.06 3.67 -10.35
N LEU A 44 -2.87 2.86 -9.66
CA LEU A 44 -4.25 2.61 -10.08
C LEU A 44 -5.25 3.63 -9.54
N SER A 45 -4.93 4.32 -8.44
CA SER A 45 -5.89 5.15 -7.69
C SER A 45 -6.18 6.52 -8.34
N HIS A 46 -5.25 7.03 -9.14
CA HIS A 46 -5.30 8.36 -9.75
C HIS A 46 -4.50 8.36 -11.05
N THR A 47 -4.76 9.35 -11.89
CA THR A 47 -3.99 9.60 -13.11
C THR A 47 -3.36 10.98 -13.07
N SER A 48 -2.47 11.31 -14.01
CA SER A 48 -2.11 12.70 -14.29
C SER A 48 -3.34 13.50 -14.75
N ILE A 49 -3.38 14.80 -14.45
CA ILE A 49 -4.33 15.75 -15.05
C ILE A 49 -4.20 15.82 -16.59
N GLU A 50 -3.05 15.42 -17.13
CA GLU A 50 -2.79 15.32 -18.57
C GLU A 50 -3.30 14.02 -19.20
N HIS A 51 -3.76 13.05 -18.40
CA HIS A 51 -4.31 11.80 -18.89
C HIS A 51 -5.55 12.07 -19.76
N ALA A 52 -5.68 11.36 -20.89
CA ALA A 52 -6.78 11.56 -21.84
C ALA A 52 -8.15 11.46 -21.16
N TRP A 53 -8.30 10.55 -20.19
CA TRP A 53 -9.53 10.40 -19.41
C TRP A 53 -9.88 11.64 -18.59
N VAL A 54 -8.92 12.30 -17.92
CA VAL A 54 -9.19 13.56 -17.19
C VAL A 54 -9.56 14.66 -18.17
N ARG A 55 -8.78 14.78 -19.25
CA ARG A 55 -8.99 15.80 -20.29
C ARG A 55 -10.40 15.71 -20.88
N GLU A 56 -10.94 14.50 -21.07
CA GLU A 56 -12.32 14.28 -21.49
C GLU A 56 -13.31 14.54 -20.35
N SER A 57 -13.11 13.91 -19.19
CA SER A 57 -14.01 13.99 -18.03
C SER A 57 -14.27 15.43 -17.60
N ARG A 58 -13.24 16.27 -17.57
CA ARG A 58 -13.32 17.66 -17.08
C ARG A 58 -14.06 18.62 -18.01
N GLN A 59 -14.43 18.23 -19.22
CA GLN A 59 -15.03 19.17 -20.19
C GLN A 59 -16.44 19.60 -19.79
N ASP A 60 -17.26 18.66 -19.33
CA ASP A 60 -18.65 18.90 -18.95
C ASP A 60 -19.15 17.78 -18.01
N ARG A 61 -20.44 17.78 -17.67
CA ARG A 61 -21.07 16.80 -16.78
C ARG A 61 -21.79 15.65 -17.51
N SER A 62 -21.65 15.54 -18.83
CA SER A 62 -22.44 14.62 -19.68
C SER A 62 -21.61 13.77 -20.64
N ASN A 63 -20.32 14.04 -20.79
CA ASN A 63 -19.42 13.28 -21.64
C ASN A 63 -19.29 11.83 -21.16
N PRO A 64 -18.83 10.90 -22.02
CA PRO A 64 -18.73 9.48 -21.68
C PRO A 64 -17.85 9.16 -20.46
N LYS A 65 -16.99 10.08 -20.04
CA LYS A 65 -16.12 9.94 -18.86
C LYS A 65 -16.50 10.89 -17.73
N ALA A 66 -17.68 11.50 -17.75
CA ALA A 66 -18.08 12.50 -16.78
C ALA A 66 -18.01 11.98 -15.33
N ASP A 67 -18.23 10.68 -15.13
CA ASP A 67 -18.22 10.03 -13.80
C ASP A 67 -16.99 9.15 -13.54
N TRP A 68 -15.97 9.23 -14.40
CA TRP A 68 -14.73 8.45 -14.25
C TRP A 68 -13.80 8.97 -13.15
N TYR A 69 -13.99 10.23 -12.74
CA TYR A 69 -13.27 10.88 -11.64
C TYR A 69 -14.26 11.30 -10.56
N VAL A 70 -13.75 11.54 -9.35
CA VAL A 70 -14.59 11.91 -8.22
C VAL A 70 -14.91 13.41 -8.28
N TRP A 71 -16.06 13.72 -8.89
CA TRP A 71 -16.60 15.08 -8.98
C TRP A 71 -17.65 15.35 -7.90
N ALA A 72 -17.64 16.54 -7.32
CA ALA A 72 -18.62 16.95 -6.33
C ALA A 72 -19.05 18.41 -6.55
N ALA A 73 -20.32 18.71 -6.30
CA ALA A 73 -20.79 20.09 -6.24
C ALA A 73 -20.13 20.81 -5.04
N PRO A 74 -19.91 22.13 -5.13
CA PRO A 74 -19.54 22.93 -3.98
C PRO A 74 -20.65 22.91 -2.92
N ARG A 75 -20.32 23.27 -1.69
CA ARG A 75 -21.33 23.63 -0.67
C ARG A 75 -22.03 24.93 -1.09
N GLU A 76 -23.13 25.28 -0.41
CA GLU A 76 -23.92 26.48 -0.71
C GLU A 76 -23.11 27.78 -0.66
N ASP A 77 -22.06 27.83 0.15
CA ASP A 77 -21.13 28.96 0.29
C ASP A 77 -19.96 28.93 -0.71
N GLY A 78 -19.97 27.99 -1.65
CA GLY A 78 -18.92 27.81 -2.65
C GLY A 78 -17.71 27.02 -2.15
N THR A 79 -17.67 26.57 -0.90
CA THR A 79 -16.51 25.84 -0.35
C THR A 79 -16.49 24.36 -0.78
N PRO A 80 -15.34 23.66 -0.62
CA PRO A 80 -15.24 22.22 -0.89
C PRO A 80 -16.31 21.38 -0.16
N PRO A 81 -16.69 20.22 -0.71
CA PRO A 81 -17.83 19.43 -0.22
C PRO A 81 -17.64 18.90 1.22
N ASN A 82 -16.40 18.68 1.65
CA ASN A 82 -16.07 18.17 2.98
C ASN A 82 -14.68 18.62 3.44
N ASN A 83 -14.25 18.13 4.60
CA ASN A 83 -13.02 18.53 5.28
C ASN A 83 -11.76 17.77 4.83
N TRP A 84 -11.80 16.94 3.79
CA TRP A 84 -10.65 16.12 3.40
C TRP A 84 -9.47 16.99 2.94
N LEU A 85 -8.26 16.57 3.33
CA LEU A 85 -7.00 17.25 3.00
C LEU A 85 -6.15 16.39 2.09
N SER A 86 -5.36 17.03 1.23
CA SER A 86 -4.33 16.34 0.46
C SER A 86 -3.16 15.97 1.37
N LEU A 87 -2.59 14.78 1.14
CA LEU A 87 -1.38 14.31 1.80
C LEU A 87 -0.19 15.26 1.54
N PHE A 88 -0.17 15.88 0.37
CA PHE A 88 0.90 16.76 -0.12
C PHE A 88 0.61 18.25 0.10
N GLY A 89 -0.46 18.57 0.83
CA GLY A 89 -0.76 19.92 1.33
C GLY A 89 -1.98 20.56 0.68
N GLY A 90 -2.69 21.38 1.46
CA GLY A 90 -3.96 21.99 1.04
C GLY A 90 -5.17 21.08 1.19
N GLY A 91 -6.32 21.55 0.71
CA GLY A 91 -7.54 20.74 0.62
C GLY A 91 -7.40 19.62 -0.41
N ALA A 92 -8.17 18.54 -0.27
CA ALA A 92 -8.20 17.44 -1.24
C ALA A 92 -9.08 17.73 -2.46
N TRP A 93 -9.55 18.96 -2.63
CA TRP A 93 -10.56 19.33 -3.62
C TRP A 93 -10.11 20.54 -4.43
N GLN A 94 -10.03 20.36 -5.74
CA GLN A 94 -9.66 21.43 -6.67
C GLN A 94 -10.85 21.81 -7.55
N TRP A 95 -11.09 23.12 -7.69
CA TRP A 95 -12.18 23.66 -8.51
C TRP A 95 -11.89 23.51 -10.00
N GLU A 96 -12.89 23.04 -10.76
CA GLU A 96 -12.91 22.99 -12.23
C GLU A 96 -13.99 23.94 -12.77
N PRO A 97 -13.61 25.07 -13.39
CA PRO A 97 -14.56 26.06 -13.87
C PRO A 97 -15.47 25.53 -14.99
N ARG A 98 -15.03 24.59 -15.83
CA ARG A 98 -15.85 24.05 -16.93
C ARG A 98 -17.06 23.27 -16.44
N ARG A 99 -16.92 22.63 -15.28
CA ARG A 99 -17.97 21.81 -14.66
C ARG A 99 -18.65 22.52 -13.51
N GLU A 100 -18.11 23.63 -13.01
CA GLU A 100 -18.57 24.26 -11.77
C GLU A 100 -18.65 23.23 -10.61
N GLN A 101 -17.62 22.40 -10.51
CA GLN A 101 -17.50 21.32 -9.53
C GLN A 101 -16.08 21.25 -9.00
N TYR A 102 -15.92 20.63 -7.84
CA TYR A 102 -14.64 20.19 -7.33
C TYR A 102 -14.33 18.77 -7.82
N TYR A 103 -13.05 18.47 -8.07
CA TYR A 103 -12.56 17.08 -8.18
C TYR A 103 -11.66 16.71 -6.99
N LEU A 104 -11.71 15.45 -6.58
CA LEU A 104 -10.86 14.90 -5.53
C LEU A 104 -9.42 14.70 -6.01
N HIS A 105 -8.47 15.05 -5.16
CA HIS A 105 -7.07 14.64 -5.26
C HIS A 105 -6.50 14.37 -3.85
N ASN A 106 -6.23 13.11 -3.52
CA ASN A 106 -5.59 12.75 -2.25
C ASN A 106 -4.11 13.17 -2.21
N PHE A 107 -3.48 13.33 -3.38
CA PHE A 107 -2.08 13.68 -3.56
C PHE A 107 -1.96 15.07 -4.21
N LEU A 108 -1.13 15.25 -5.25
CA LEU A 108 -1.00 16.54 -5.94
C LEU A 108 -2.31 16.92 -6.64
N VAL A 109 -2.51 18.22 -6.86
CA VAL A 109 -3.62 18.74 -7.69
C VAL A 109 -3.61 18.14 -9.10
N ASP A 110 -2.41 17.82 -9.61
CA ASP A 110 -2.20 17.18 -10.91
C ASP A 110 -2.43 15.67 -10.89
N GLN A 111 -2.88 15.09 -9.76
CA GLN A 111 -3.21 13.68 -9.57
C GLN A 111 -4.70 13.49 -9.20
N PRO A 112 -5.66 13.82 -10.09
CA PRO A 112 -7.08 13.57 -9.83
C PRO A 112 -7.38 12.09 -9.59
N ASP A 113 -8.10 11.80 -8.51
CA ASP A 113 -8.47 10.46 -8.10
C ASP A 113 -9.59 9.89 -9.01
N LEU A 114 -9.38 8.64 -9.46
CA LEU A 114 -10.37 7.90 -10.23
C LEU A 114 -11.55 7.50 -9.34
N ASN A 115 -12.74 7.49 -9.93
CA ASN A 115 -13.95 7.05 -9.22
C ASN A 115 -14.15 5.54 -9.38
N PHE A 116 -13.60 4.75 -8.46
CA PHE A 116 -13.75 3.29 -8.50
C PHE A 116 -15.17 2.78 -8.21
N HIS A 117 -16.11 3.62 -7.78
CA HIS A 117 -17.52 3.23 -7.76
C HIS A 117 -18.08 3.03 -9.18
N HIS A 118 -17.44 3.59 -10.20
CA HIS A 118 -17.82 3.41 -11.59
C HIS A 118 -17.27 2.07 -12.15
N PRO A 119 -18.12 1.15 -12.62
CA PRO A 119 -17.68 -0.18 -13.06
C PRO A 119 -16.73 -0.14 -14.26
N ASP A 120 -16.91 0.79 -15.19
CA ASP A 120 -16.02 0.92 -16.36
C ASP A 120 -14.62 1.41 -15.98
N VAL A 121 -14.49 2.20 -14.90
CA VAL A 121 -13.18 2.58 -14.36
C VAL A 121 -12.48 1.33 -13.85
N GLN A 122 -13.16 0.51 -13.03
CA GLN A 122 -12.59 -0.75 -12.55
C GLN A 122 -12.16 -1.67 -13.71
N GLN A 123 -12.98 -1.77 -14.77
CA GLN A 123 -12.66 -2.60 -15.92
C GLN A 123 -11.45 -2.05 -16.69
N ALA A 124 -11.43 -0.76 -17.00
CA ALA A 124 -10.31 -0.12 -17.69
C ALA A 124 -8.99 -0.23 -16.91
N THR A 125 -9.04 -0.11 -15.58
CA THR A 125 -7.90 -0.35 -14.68
C THR A 125 -7.39 -1.78 -14.80
N LEU A 126 -8.27 -2.79 -14.75
CA LEU A 126 -7.88 -4.20 -14.92
C LEU A 126 -7.30 -4.48 -16.31
N ASP A 127 -7.83 -3.85 -17.36
CA ASP A 127 -7.31 -4.00 -18.71
C ASP A 127 -5.92 -3.35 -18.87
N ASN A 128 -5.63 -2.26 -18.16
CA ASN A 128 -4.28 -1.68 -18.09
C ASN A 128 -3.29 -2.60 -17.36
N VAL A 129 -3.72 -3.24 -16.28
CA VAL A 129 -2.90 -4.26 -15.60
C VAL A 129 -2.66 -5.46 -16.52
N ARG A 130 -3.70 -5.92 -17.23
CA ARG A 130 -3.62 -7.02 -18.19
C ARG A 130 -2.61 -6.73 -19.31
N PHE A 131 -2.58 -5.51 -19.84
CA PHE A 131 -1.63 -5.12 -20.89
C PHE A 131 -0.18 -5.43 -20.48
N TRP A 132 0.21 -5.12 -19.25
CA TRP A 132 1.56 -5.42 -18.76
C TRP A 132 1.78 -6.91 -18.47
N LEU A 133 0.76 -7.61 -17.97
CA LEU A 133 0.81 -9.08 -17.81
C LEU A 133 1.00 -9.79 -19.14
N ASP A 134 0.30 -9.36 -20.19
CA ASP A 134 0.41 -9.92 -21.55
C ASP A 134 1.80 -9.71 -22.15
N ARG A 135 2.54 -8.68 -21.70
CA ARG A 135 3.95 -8.46 -22.04
C ARG A 135 4.91 -9.36 -21.26
N GLY A 136 4.45 -10.05 -20.22
CA GLY A 136 5.24 -11.03 -19.47
C GLY A 136 5.93 -10.47 -18.22
N VAL A 137 5.46 -9.35 -17.66
CA VAL A 137 5.95 -8.89 -16.35
C VAL A 137 5.61 -9.93 -15.27
N ASP A 138 6.52 -10.12 -14.32
CA ASP A 138 6.37 -11.10 -13.26
C ASP A 138 5.54 -10.56 -12.08
N GLY A 139 4.95 -9.37 -12.14
CA GLY A 139 4.04 -8.88 -11.10
C GLY A 139 4.11 -7.38 -10.90
N PHE A 140 3.42 -6.92 -9.85
CA PHE A 140 3.21 -5.50 -9.62
C PHE A 140 3.44 -5.10 -8.18
N ARG A 141 4.02 -3.90 -8.02
CA ARG A 141 3.91 -3.13 -6.79
C ARG A 141 2.72 -2.20 -6.96
N LEU A 142 1.73 -2.29 -6.07
CA LEU A 142 0.48 -1.52 -6.20
C LEU A 142 0.57 -0.23 -5.40
N ASP A 143 0.57 0.90 -6.09
CA ASP A 143 0.58 2.21 -5.46
C ASP A 143 -0.74 2.55 -4.80
N ALA A 144 -0.63 3.12 -3.59
CA ALA A 144 -1.74 3.62 -2.78
C ALA A 144 -3.00 2.73 -2.87
N ILE A 145 -2.85 1.41 -2.85
CA ILE A 145 -3.93 0.50 -3.27
C ILE A 145 -5.19 0.61 -2.40
N ASN A 146 -5.06 1.07 -1.15
CA ASN A 146 -6.20 1.33 -0.28
C ASN A 146 -6.94 2.65 -0.58
N PHE A 147 -6.46 3.48 -1.51
CA PHE A 147 -7.05 4.76 -1.89
C PHE A 147 -8.02 4.67 -3.09
N CYS A 148 -8.07 3.53 -3.80
CA CYS A 148 -8.94 3.37 -4.98
C CYS A 148 -10.40 3.80 -4.72
N PHE A 149 -10.96 3.48 -3.55
CA PHE A 149 -12.31 3.87 -3.17
C PHE A 149 -12.31 4.96 -2.09
N HIS A 150 -13.12 5.98 -2.31
CA HIS A 150 -13.53 7.00 -1.35
C HIS A 150 -14.96 6.74 -0.86
N ASP A 151 -15.36 7.31 0.26
CA ASP A 151 -16.74 7.24 0.74
C ASP A 151 -17.68 8.03 -0.19
N ALA A 152 -18.62 7.35 -0.86
CA ALA A 152 -19.56 7.99 -1.78
C ALA A 152 -20.49 9.01 -1.11
N GLN A 153 -20.64 8.95 0.23
CA GLN A 153 -21.40 9.94 0.99
C GLN A 153 -20.60 11.23 1.28
N LEU A 154 -19.31 11.26 0.93
CA LEU A 154 -18.39 12.37 1.15
C LEU A 154 -18.37 12.86 2.61
N ARG A 155 -18.50 11.96 3.59
CA ARG A 155 -18.55 12.33 5.01
C ARG A 155 -17.24 12.96 5.49
N ASP A 156 -17.36 13.96 6.35
CA ASP A 156 -16.22 14.58 7.03
C ASP A 156 -15.45 13.54 7.87
N ASN A 157 -14.13 13.56 7.77
CA ASN A 157 -13.27 12.77 8.65
C ASN A 157 -13.28 13.37 10.07
N PRO A 158 -13.38 12.55 11.14
CA PRO A 158 -13.31 13.04 12.50
C PRO A 158 -11.93 13.62 12.84
N PRO A 159 -11.83 14.64 13.72
CA PRO A 159 -10.55 15.18 14.16
C PRO A 159 -9.77 14.16 15.02
N LYS A 160 -8.44 14.20 14.91
CA LYS A 160 -7.49 13.37 15.66
C LYS A 160 -6.74 14.23 16.71
N PRO A 161 -6.87 13.90 18.00
CA PRO A 161 -6.13 14.57 19.08
C PRO A 161 -4.62 14.57 18.85
N ALA A 162 -3.94 15.64 19.27
CA ALA A 162 -2.51 15.86 18.99
C ALA A 162 -1.62 14.71 19.50
N ASP A 163 -1.90 14.20 20.70
CA ASP A 163 -1.21 13.06 21.33
C ASP A 163 -1.41 11.72 20.58
N LYS A 164 -2.41 11.64 19.71
CA LYS A 164 -2.72 10.46 18.90
C LYS A 164 -2.24 10.58 17.45
N ARG A 165 -1.65 11.71 17.05
CA ARG A 165 -1.15 11.93 15.68
C ARG A 165 0.11 11.12 15.47
N VAL A 166 0.08 10.26 14.45
CA VAL A 166 1.18 9.37 14.11
C VAL A 166 1.41 9.46 12.61
N GLY A 167 2.63 9.82 12.22
CA GLY A 167 3.06 9.89 10.82
C GLY A 167 3.25 8.50 10.20
N ARG A 168 2.72 8.32 8.99
CA ARG A 168 2.89 7.11 8.16
C ARG A 168 3.02 7.52 6.70
N GLY A 169 4.24 7.86 6.27
CA GLY A 169 4.46 8.50 4.97
C GLY A 169 4.21 10.02 4.97
N PHE A 170 4.02 10.61 6.15
CA PHE A 170 3.88 12.05 6.38
C PHE A 170 4.34 12.39 7.81
N SER A 171 4.68 13.65 8.08
CA SER A 171 5.00 14.13 9.43
C SER A 171 3.73 14.15 10.32
N PRO A 172 3.81 13.83 11.63
CA PRO A 172 2.68 14.04 12.55
C PRO A 172 2.21 15.51 12.62
N ASP A 173 3.04 16.46 12.19
CA ASP A 173 2.72 17.89 12.13
C ASP A 173 2.05 18.29 10.80
N ASN A 174 2.05 17.41 9.79
CA ASN A 174 1.29 17.63 8.56
C ASN A 174 -0.21 17.74 8.92
N PRO A 175 -0.95 18.77 8.46
CA PRO A 175 -2.39 18.90 8.70
C PRO A 175 -3.21 17.67 8.35
N TYR A 176 -2.78 16.87 7.37
CA TYR A 176 -3.39 15.57 7.06
C TYR A 176 -3.47 14.65 8.29
N ALA A 177 -2.44 14.65 9.15
CA ALA A 177 -2.40 13.84 10.37
C ALA A 177 -3.51 14.17 11.39
N TYR A 178 -4.15 15.34 11.27
CA TYR A 178 -5.12 15.89 12.21
C TYR A 178 -6.51 15.24 12.06
N GLN A 179 -6.65 14.29 11.14
CA GLN A 179 -7.90 13.59 10.87
C GLN A 179 -7.76 12.08 11.04
N TYR A 180 -8.82 11.43 11.52
CA TYR A 180 -8.98 10.00 11.34
C TYR A 180 -9.47 9.74 9.91
N HIS A 181 -8.62 9.16 9.07
CA HIS A 181 -8.92 8.85 7.66
C HIS A 181 -9.85 7.64 7.56
N TYR A 182 -11.13 7.87 7.82
CA TYR A 182 -12.17 6.84 7.79
C TYR A 182 -12.95 6.84 6.48
N TYR A 183 -13.02 7.99 5.81
CA TYR A 183 -13.93 8.18 4.67
C TYR A 183 -13.20 8.53 3.37
N ASN A 184 -12.05 9.20 3.43
CA ASN A 184 -11.33 9.60 2.21
C ASN A 184 -10.59 8.44 1.50
N ASN A 185 -10.41 7.30 2.16
CA ASN A 185 -9.79 6.09 1.61
C ASN A 185 -10.23 4.83 2.39
N THR A 186 -9.69 3.67 2.04
CA THR A 186 -9.82 2.38 2.77
C THR A 186 -11.28 1.95 2.96
N GLN A 187 -12.09 2.13 1.92
CA GLN A 187 -13.50 1.73 1.94
C GLN A 187 -13.68 0.22 1.70
N PRO A 188 -14.75 -0.40 2.25
CA PRO A 188 -14.99 -1.84 2.15
C PRO A 188 -15.18 -2.35 0.72
N GLU A 189 -15.71 -1.52 -0.19
CA GLU A 189 -15.93 -1.81 -1.61
C GLU A 189 -14.63 -2.16 -2.36
N ASN A 190 -13.48 -1.74 -1.81
CA ASN A 190 -12.18 -2.10 -2.36
C ASN A 190 -11.88 -3.60 -2.25
N LEU A 191 -12.44 -4.31 -1.27
CA LEU A 191 -12.19 -5.75 -1.10
C LEU A 191 -12.66 -6.57 -2.31
N PRO A 192 -13.92 -6.44 -2.80
CA PRO A 192 -14.33 -7.07 -4.06
C PRO A 192 -13.48 -6.68 -5.28
N PHE A 193 -13.02 -5.43 -5.37
CA PHE A 193 -12.12 -5.03 -6.47
C PHE A 193 -10.77 -5.75 -6.39
N LEU A 194 -10.19 -5.88 -5.19
CA LEU A 194 -8.96 -6.64 -4.97
C LEU A 194 -9.12 -8.13 -5.31
N GLU A 195 -10.30 -8.71 -5.10
CA GLU A 195 -10.61 -10.08 -5.54
C GLU A 195 -10.62 -10.19 -7.08
N ARG A 196 -11.20 -9.21 -7.78
CA ARG A 196 -11.14 -9.15 -9.27
C ARG A 196 -9.71 -9.00 -9.77
N LEU A 197 -8.92 -8.12 -9.15
CA LEU A 197 -7.50 -7.95 -9.47
C LEU A 197 -6.71 -9.23 -9.20
N ARG A 198 -6.98 -9.92 -8.08
CA ARG A 198 -6.36 -11.20 -7.77
C ARG A 198 -6.73 -12.28 -8.79
N ALA A 199 -7.99 -12.37 -9.18
CA ALA A 199 -8.45 -13.30 -10.20
C ALA A 199 -7.77 -13.06 -11.56
N LEU A 200 -7.54 -11.79 -11.93
CA LEU A 200 -6.73 -11.45 -13.09
C LEU A 200 -5.30 -11.98 -12.96
N LEU A 201 -4.63 -11.76 -11.83
CA LEU A 201 -3.27 -12.26 -11.60
C LEU A 201 -3.18 -13.79 -11.60
N ASP A 202 -4.17 -14.48 -11.04
CA ASP A 202 -4.22 -15.95 -11.00
C ASP A 202 -4.32 -16.57 -12.40
N ALA A 203 -4.79 -15.83 -13.41
CA ALA A 203 -4.79 -16.25 -14.80
C ALA A 203 -3.39 -16.27 -15.45
N TYR A 204 -2.35 -15.75 -14.76
CA TYR A 204 -0.97 -15.69 -15.21
C TYR A 204 -0.05 -16.43 -14.21
N PRO A 205 0.12 -17.76 -14.32
CA PRO A 205 0.77 -18.60 -13.30
C PRO A 205 2.24 -18.26 -12.96
N GLY A 206 2.89 -17.42 -13.77
CA GLY A 206 4.26 -16.95 -13.56
C GLY A 206 4.38 -15.56 -12.93
N ALA A 207 3.29 -14.78 -12.88
CA ALA A 207 3.27 -13.52 -12.16
C ALA A 207 3.27 -13.82 -10.65
N LEU A 208 4.30 -13.35 -9.96
CA LEU A 208 4.47 -13.41 -8.51
C LEU A 208 3.14 -13.03 -7.85
N ARG A 209 2.61 -13.94 -7.03
CA ARG A 209 1.41 -13.75 -6.18
C ARG A 209 1.56 -12.61 -5.15
N ALA A 210 2.71 -11.94 -5.13
CA ALA A 210 3.01 -10.79 -4.28
C ALA A 210 2.72 -9.49 -5.05
N ALA A 211 1.46 -9.07 -5.01
CA ALA A 211 1.17 -7.66 -5.20
C ALA A 211 1.49 -6.93 -3.88
N GLY A 212 2.73 -6.46 -3.77
CA GLY A 212 3.16 -5.62 -2.67
C GLY A 212 2.43 -4.28 -2.73
N GLY A 213 1.36 -4.12 -1.94
CA GLY A 213 0.71 -2.82 -1.77
C GLY A 213 1.47 -1.96 -0.76
N ARG A 214 1.66 -0.66 -1.02
CA ARG A 214 1.94 0.27 0.09
C ARG A 214 0.63 0.54 0.81
N LEU A 215 0.41 -0.13 1.93
CA LEU A 215 -0.74 0.14 2.80
C LEU A 215 -0.36 1.13 3.89
N GLN A 216 -1.02 2.29 3.89
CA GLN A 216 -1.09 3.12 5.09
C GLN A 216 -2.20 2.55 5.97
N ARG A 217 -1.84 1.73 6.97
CA ARG A 217 -2.82 1.24 7.96
C ARG A 217 -3.39 2.42 8.76
N GLY A 218 -4.61 2.85 8.42
CA GLY A 218 -5.49 3.57 9.34
C GLY A 218 -5.96 2.60 10.43
N LEU A 219 -5.42 2.71 11.65
CA LEU A 219 -5.80 1.85 12.77
C LEU A 219 -7.08 2.39 13.45
N HIS A 220 -8.22 1.73 13.22
CA HIS A 220 -9.06 1.12 14.26
C HIS A 220 -10.22 0.35 13.60
N PRO A 221 -10.29 -1.00 13.73
CA PRO A 221 -11.46 -1.74 13.31
C PRO A 221 -12.58 -1.50 14.33
N ARG A 222 -13.62 -0.73 13.97
CA ARG A 222 -14.92 -0.81 14.67
C ARG A 222 -15.73 -2.04 14.25
N HIS A 223 -15.27 -2.75 13.21
CA HIS A 223 -15.79 -4.06 12.83
C HIS A 223 -14.68 -5.09 13.05
N GLY A 224 -14.82 -5.88 14.12
CA GLY A 224 -13.90 -6.96 14.41
C GLY A 224 -13.75 -7.88 13.20
N LEU A 225 -12.54 -7.96 12.66
CA LEU A 225 -12.16 -9.07 11.79
C LEU A 225 -12.10 -10.31 12.68
N ALA A 226 -13.17 -11.10 12.68
CA ALA A 226 -13.08 -12.48 13.14
C ALA A 226 -12.08 -13.23 12.22
N PRO A 227 -11.21 -14.09 12.77
CA PRO A 227 -10.37 -14.95 11.95
C PRO A 227 -11.27 -15.95 11.21
N GLY A 228 -11.54 -15.66 9.94
CA GLY A 228 -12.19 -16.60 9.02
C GLY A 228 -11.24 -17.77 8.76
N SER A 229 -11.75 -18.98 8.94
CA SER A 229 -11.09 -20.25 8.67
C SER A 229 -10.68 -20.37 7.20
N GLY A 230 -9.38 -20.59 6.98
CA GLY A 230 -8.79 -21.33 5.85
C GLY A 230 -9.37 -21.13 4.45
N ASP A 231 -8.93 -20.09 3.74
CA ASP A 231 -8.64 -20.18 2.31
C ASP A 231 -7.69 -19.02 1.91
N ASP A 232 -6.54 -19.34 1.30
CA ASP A 232 -5.41 -18.42 1.04
C ASP A 232 -5.66 -17.55 -0.22
N ARG A 233 -6.81 -16.86 -0.24
CA ARG A 233 -7.32 -16.08 -1.39
C ARG A 233 -6.99 -14.59 -1.34
N ARG A 234 -6.26 -14.12 -0.31
CA ARG A 234 -5.96 -12.68 -0.17
C ARG A 234 -4.72 -12.31 -0.97
N LEU A 235 -4.72 -11.10 -1.52
CA LEU A 235 -3.55 -10.49 -2.15
C LEU A 235 -2.41 -10.45 -1.10
N ALA A 236 -1.21 -10.95 -1.44
CA ALA A 236 -0.09 -10.89 -0.51
C ALA A 236 0.44 -9.45 -0.42
N VAL A 237 -0.14 -8.67 0.48
CA VAL A 237 0.33 -7.30 0.77
C VAL A 237 1.64 -7.38 1.55
N LEU A 238 2.72 -7.05 0.87
CA LEU A 238 4.04 -6.85 1.48
C LEU A 238 4.34 -5.35 1.53
N GLY A 239 4.05 -4.68 2.64
CA GLY A 239 4.52 -3.30 2.87
C GLY A 239 3.59 -2.41 3.69
N GLY A 240 4.07 -1.99 4.86
CA GLY A 240 3.51 -0.88 5.63
C GLY A 240 4.63 0.02 6.14
N PHE A 241 4.35 1.30 6.40
CA PHE A 241 5.30 2.23 7.01
C PHE A 241 5.45 1.91 8.51
N GLU A 242 6.12 0.82 8.86
CA GLU A 242 6.63 0.63 10.21
C GLU A 242 8.00 1.30 10.33
N SER A 243 8.11 2.25 11.27
CA SER A 243 9.36 2.96 11.56
C SER A 243 10.42 1.94 11.95
N ARG A 244 11.45 1.77 11.10
CA ARG A 244 12.73 1.23 11.55
C ARG A 244 13.35 2.27 12.49
N ARG A 245 13.06 2.18 13.79
CA ARG A 245 13.98 2.75 14.79
C ARG A 245 15.22 1.88 14.79
N GLY A 246 16.21 2.28 13.99
CA GLY A 246 17.52 1.65 13.99
C GLY A 246 18.19 1.86 15.34
N THR A 247 18.42 0.77 16.07
CA THR A 247 19.58 0.68 16.96
C THR A 247 20.83 0.71 16.09
N GLY A 248 21.76 1.62 16.39
CA GLY A 248 22.98 1.84 15.63
C GLY A 248 23.77 0.56 15.41
N GLY A 249 24.15 0.31 14.16
CA GLY A 249 25.02 -0.80 13.77
C GLY A 249 26.47 -0.34 13.64
N GLN A 250 27.35 -0.86 14.49
CA GLN A 250 28.78 -0.98 14.18
C GLN A 250 29.00 -2.04 13.08
N PRO A 251 30.13 -1.98 12.33
CA PRO A 251 30.32 -2.77 11.11
C PRO A 251 30.58 -4.25 11.42
N LEU A 252 29.76 -5.14 10.84
CA LEU A 252 29.98 -6.58 10.90
C LEU A 252 31.07 -7.00 9.90
N GLY A 253 32.13 -7.60 10.44
CA GLY A 253 33.16 -8.29 9.68
C GLY A 253 32.61 -9.46 8.88
N ARG A 254 33.29 -9.77 7.76
CA ARG A 254 32.97 -10.88 6.85
C ARG A 254 33.03 -12.23 7.56
N PRO A 255 32.07 -13.14 7.34
CA PRO A 255 32.30 -14.56 7.42
C PRO A 255 32.50 -15.16 6.02
N SER A 256 33.63 -15.82 5.86
CA SER A 256 33.95 -16.74 4.76
C SER A 256 33.22 -18.07 4.93
N GLY A 257 32.52 -18.54 3.91
CA GLY A 257 31.99 -19.91 3.83
C GLY A 257 30.96 -20.08 2.71
N ARG A 258 31.29 -20.87 1.68
CA ARG A 258 30.34 -21.30 0.64
C ARG A 258 29.38 -22.37 1.22
N PRO A 259 28.07 -22.33 0.96
CA PRO A 259 27.22 -23.50 1.13
C PRO A 259 27.11 -24.33 -0.16
N ALA A 260 27.09 -25.65 0.00
CA ALA A 260 26.79 -26.65 -1.03
C ALA A 260 25.26 -26.75 -1.29
N PRO A 261 24.82 -27.32 -2.43
CA PRO A 261 23.44 -27.18 -2.89
C PRO A 261 22.51 -28.28 -2.38
N GLY A 262 21.24 -27.92 -2.14
CA GLY A 262 20.12 -28.86 -2.05
C GLY A 262 19.42 -28.92 -0.68
N ALA A 263 18.38 -28.11 -0.51
CA ALA A 263 17.19 -28.45 0.27
C ALA A 263 16.11 -27.39 0.04
N ASP A 264 15.08 -27.77 -0.70
CA ASP A 264 13.83 -27.05 -0.86
C ASP A 264 13.13 -26.99 0.50
N ALA A 265 12.97 -25.80 1.07
CA ALA A 265 12.27 -25.57 2.34
C ALA A 265 11.27 -24.44 2.13
N GLY A 266 10.00 -24.85 2.03
CA GLY A 266 8.85 -24.03 1.64
C GLY A 266 8.51 -22.88 2.59
N GLY A 267 7.66 -22.00 2.06
CA GLY A 267 7.28 -20.69 2.59
C GLY A 267 6.55 -20.62 3.94
N ASP A 268 6.52 -21.70 4.73
CA ASP A 268 5.80 -21.72 6.01
C ASP A 268 6.60 -21.11 7.18
N ALA A 269 7.93 -21.03 7.08
CA ALA A 269 8.76 -20.47 8.15
C ALA A 269 8.72 -18.93 8.23
N VAL A 270 8.28 -18.24 7.17
CA VAL A 270 8.18 -16.77 7.13
C VAL A 270 6.89 -16.27 7.79
N LEU A 271 5.85 -17.12 7.88
CA LEU A 271 4.54 -16.75 8.41
C LEU A 271 4.48 -16.71 9.95
N ALA A 272 5.19 -17.61 10.64
CA ALA A 272 5.10 -17.75 12.09
C ALA A 272 5.79 -16.61 12.87
N ALA A 273 6.86 -16.03 12.31
CA ALA A 273 7.59 -14.93 12.94
C ALA A 273 6.83 -13.58 12.91
N TRP A 274 5.76 -13.47 12.10
CA TRP A 274 5.03 -12.22 11.87
C TRP A 274 3.72 -12.06 12.67
N LEU A 275 3.23 -13.12 13.32
CA LEU A 275 1.93 -13.11 14.03
C LEU A 275 2.02 -13.21 15.56
N GLY A 276 3.21 -13.36 16.14
CA GLY A 276 3.38 -13.43 17.60
C GLY A 276 2.66 -14.62 18.27
N LEU A 277 2.35 -15.67 17.51
CA LEU A 277 1.70 -16.88 18.02
C LEU A 277 2.76 -17.89 18.50
N PRO A 278 2.54 -18.60 19.62
CA PRO A 278 3.43 -19.67 20.04
C PRO A 278 3.31 -20.86 19.09
N VAL A 279 4.45 -21.35 18.60
CA VAL A 279 4.55 -22.58 17.80
C VAL A 279 4.30 -23.79 18.72
N PRO A 280 3.33 -24.67 18.43
CA PRO A 280 3.12 -25.87 19.24
C PRO A 280 4.10 -26.98 18.86
N GLY A 281 4.81 -27.51 19.85
CA GLY A 281 5.25 -28.92 19.90
C GLY A 281 6.68 -29.23 19.46
N ARG A 282 7.60 -29.34 20.44
CA ARG A 282 8.51 -30.48 20.48
C ARG A 282 8.39 -31.14 21.86
N GLY A 283 7.99 -32.40 21.83
CA GLY A 283 7.75 -33.23 23.01
C GLY A 283 8.99 -33.40 23.87
N ALA A 284 8.77 -33.41 25.19
CA ALA A 284 9.74 -33.83 26.18
C ALA A 284 9.89 -35.36 26.18
N GLY A 285 11.15 -35.83 26.15
CA GLY A 285 11.56 -37.17 26.58
C GLY A 285 12.43 -37.06 27.83
N PRO A 286 12.50 -38.11 28.69
CA PRO A 286 12.62 -37.92 30.13
C PRO A 286 14.05 -38.00 30.68
N GLY A 287 14.27 -37.39 31.85
CA GLY A 287 15.17 -37.97 32.85
C GLY A 287 16.04 -37.01 33.67
N ARG A 288 15.75 -37.02 35.00
CA ARG A 288 16.64 -36.79 36.17
C ARG A 288 17.14 -35.34 36.35
N GLY A 289 17.05 -34.68 37.52
CA GLY A 289 16.74 -35.04 38.89
C GLY A 289 17.55 -34.10 39.81
N ARG A 290 17.02 -33.82 41.03
CA ARG A 290 17.57 -32.96 42.13
C ARG A 290 17.34 -31.45 41.92
N GLY A 291 16.92 -30.66 42.91
CA GLY A 291 16.63 -30.84 44.33
C GLY A 291 16.03 -29.53 44.89
N ALA A 292 15.40 -29.62 46.07
CA ALA A 292 14.73 -28.55 46.82
C ALA A 292 15.62 -27.29 47.05
N VAL A 293 15.08 -26.10 47.34
CA VAL A 293 14.66 -25.64 48.69
C VAL A 293 13.90 -24.30 48.62
N ARG A 294 13.05 -24.10 49.63
CA ARG A 294 12.16 -22.98 50.01
C ARG A 294 12.83 -21.60 50.19
N GLY A 295 12.03 -20.54 50.06
CA GLY A 295 11.96 -19.47 51.08
C GLY A 295 12.08 -18.01 50.58
N PRO A 296 11.34 -17.05 51.16
CA PRO A 296 11.03 -15.75 50.55
C PRO A 296 11.80 -14.56 51.16
N ALA A 297 11.85 -13.41 50.46
CA ALA A 297 11.72 -12.05 51.04
C ALA A 297 12.20 -10.96 50.07
N GLY A 298 11.39 -9.88 49.97
CA GLY A 298 11.90 -8.52 50.22
C GLY A 298 12.39 -7.70 49.02
N PRO A 299 11.88 -6.46 48.83
CA PRO A 299 12.17 -5.58 47.71
C PRO A 299 13.43 -4.74 47.97
N LEU A 300 14.04 -4.15 46.93
CA LEU A 300 14.66 -2.81 47.02
C LEU A 300 15.14 -2.31 45.64
N ARG A 301 14.94 -1.01 45.48
CA ARG A 301 15.31 -0.14 44.37
C ARG A 301 16.83 0.03 44.29
N HIS A 302 17.37 0.20 43.08
CA HIS A 302 17.95 1.46 42.57
C HIS A 302 18.94 1.19 41.42
N HIS A 303 18.94 2.16 40.51
CA HIS A 303 19.90 2.46 39.45
C HIS A 303 21.30 1.84 39.55
N LEU A 304 21.79 1.31 38.42
CA LEU A 304 23.09 1.75 37.90
C LEU A 304 23.18 1.50 36.38
N LEU A 305 23.57 2.56 35.67
CA LEU A 305 24.15 2.56 34.34
C LEU A 305 25.58 2.00 34.39
N ALA A 306 26.01 1.38 33.28
CA ALA A 306 27.38 1.38 32.72
C ALA A 306 28.52 0.83 33.62
N GLU A 307 29.48 0.02 33.20
CA GLU A 307 30.02 -0.32 31.88
C GLU A 307 31.03 -1.47 32.07
N LEU A 308 31.25 -2.26 31.01
CA LEU A 308 32.52 -2.87 30.58
C LEU A 308 33.27 -3.83 31.54
N GLN A 309 33.34 -5.12 31.16
CA GLN A 309 34.52 -5.77 30.55
C GLN A 309 34.22 -7.28 30.33
N GLY A 310 34.53 -7.80 29.14
CA GLY A 310 34.19 -9.14 28.63
C GLY A 310 34.98 -10.30 29.27
N PRO A 311 35.22 -11.43 28.57
CA PRO A 311 34.93 -11.79 27.18
C PRO A 311 33.57 -12.45 26.93
#